data_AF-X7Z3W0-F1
#
_entry.id   AF-X7Z3W0-F1
#
_cell.length_a   1.000
_cell.length_b   1.000
_cell.length_c   1.000
_cell.angle_alpha   90.00
_cell.angle_beta   90.00
_cell.angle_gamma   90.00
#
_symmetry.space_group_name_H-M   'P 1'
#
loop_
_entity.id
_entity.type
_entity.pdbx_description
1 polymer ?
#
loop_
_entity_poly.entity_id
_entity_poly.type
_entity_poly.pdbx_seq_one_letter_code
_entity_poly.pdbx_strand_id
1 'polypeptide(L)' 'MTVSTERGAITLPLTVTDMPDHVVWLPLNSPGSAVHRQLGVTSGSVVRIRADDDAERSDEEERRP' A
#
# COMPACT_ATOMS: atom_id res chain seq x y z
N MET A 1 -1.73 3.99 3.87
CA MET A 1 -2.53 2.80 3.48
C MET A 1 -1.86 1.55 4.03
N THR A 2 -2.62 0.57 4.51
CA THR A 2 -2.08 -0.68 5.08
C THR A 2 -2.54 -1.90 4.28
N VAL A 3 -1.58 -2.77 3.94
CA VAL A 3 -1.81 -4.06 3.27
C VAL A 3 -1.47 -5.19 4.22
N SER A 4 -2.34 -6.18 4.35
CA SER A 4 -2.19 -7.25 5.32
C SER A 4 -2.60 -8.62 4.80
N THR A 5 -1.99 -9.64 5.38
CA THR A 5 -2.33 -11.06 5.20
C THR A 5 -2.59 -11.67 6.57
N GLU A 6 -2.64 -13.01 6.66
CA GLU A 6 -2.63 -13.70 7.96
C GLU A 6 -1.26 -13.61 8.66
N ARG A 7 -0.18 -13.41 7.90
CA ARG A 7 1.19 -13.42 8.44
C ARG A 7 1.65 -12.07 8.98
N GLY A 8 1.07 -10.98 8.50
CA GLY A 8 1.48 -9.64 8.92
C GLY A 8 0.80 -8.52 8.14
N ALA A 9 1.31 -7.31 8.35
CA ALA A 9 0.86 -6.09 7.70
C ALA A 9 2.04 -5.18 7.35
N ILE A 10 1.89 -4.39 6.29
CA ILE A 10 2.83 -3.35 5.85
C ILE A 10 2.03 -2.08 5.58
N THR A 11 2.51 -0.94 6.08
CA THR A 11 1.94 0.38 5.80
C THR A 11 2.85 1.14 4.84
N LEU A 12 2.28 1.64 3.74
CA LEU A 12 3.00 2.31 2.67
C LEU A 12 2.24 3.55 2.20
N PRO A 13 2.94 4.56 1.64
CA PRO A 13 2.31 5.61 0.88
C PRO A 13 1.58 5.00 -0.34
N LEU A 14 0.36 5.47 -0.61
CA LEU A 14 -0.47 5.02 -1.73
C LEU A 14 -0.49 6.11 -2.80
N THR A 15 -0.29 5.70 -4.05
CA THR A 15 -0.54 6.54 -5.23
C THR A 15 -1.55 5.81 -6.12
N VAL A 16 -2.65 6.47 -6.47
CA VAL A 16 -3.65 5.93 -7.38
C VAL A 16 -3.15 6.09 -8.81
N THR A 17 -3.10 4.99 -9.55
CA THR A 17 -2.66 4.92 -10.95
C THR A 17 -3.54 3.92 -11.69
N ASP A 18 -3.67 4.09 -13.00
CA ASP A 18 -4.40 3.15 -13.84
C ASP A 18 -3.74 1.76 -13.76
N MET A 19 -4.52 0.79 -13.26
CA MET A 19 -4.13 -0.59 -13.03
C MET A 19 -5.36 -1.48 -13.26
N PRO A 20 -5.16 -2.77 -13.62
CA PRO A 20 -6.28 -3.70 -13.73
C PRO A 20 -7.11 -3.77 -12.45
N ASP A 21 -8.40 -4.05 -12.59
CA ASP A 21 -9.31 -4.17 -11.44
C ASP A 21 -8.78 -5.16 -10.41
N HIS A 22 -8.95 -4.81 -9.13
CA HIS A 22 -8.51 -5.60 -7.97
C HIS A 22 -6.99 -5.87 -7.90
N VAL A 23 -6.17 -5.12 -8.63
CA VAL A 23 -4.71 -5.20 -8.56
C VAL A 23 -4.13 -4.01 -7.81
N VAL A 24 -3.20 -4.30 -6.90
CA VAL A 24 -2.32 -3.31 -6.27
C VAL A 24 -0.88 -3.71 -6.54
N TRP A 25 -0.04 -2.72 -6.85
CA TRP A 25 1.40 -2.93 -6.93
C TRP A 25 2.08 -2.60 -5.59
N LEU A 26 3.04 -3.43 -5.18
CA LEU A 26 3.84 -3.23 -3.97
C LEU A 26 5.34 -3.30 -4.29
N PRO A 27 6.17 -2.40 -3.74
CA PRO A 27 7.62 -2.53 -3.82
C PRO A 27 8.07 -3.79 -3.06
N LEU A 28 8.69 -4.76 -3.73
CA LEU A 28 8.95 -6.08 -3.12
C LEU A 28 10.10 -6.10 -2.09
N ASN A 29 11.06 -5.18 -2.18
CA ASN A 29 12.26 -5.15 -1.32
C ASN A 29 12.79 -3.72 -1.05
N SER A 30 11.91 -2.73 -1.08
CA SER A 30 12.27 -1.38 -0.63
C SER A 30 12.33 -1.33 0.91
N PRO A 31 13.08 -0.40 1.52
CA PRO A 31 13.05 -0.20 2.96
C PRO A 31 11.61 -0.07 3.49
N GLY A 32 11.27 -0.86 4.50
CA GLY A 32 9.90 -0.91 5.05
C GLY A 32 8.88 -1.74 4.24
N SER A 33 9.24 -2.27 3.07
CA SER A 33 8.35 -3.04 2.18
C SER A 33 8.93 -4.41 1.82
N ALA A 34 9.39 -5.17 2.81
CA ALA A 34 9.92 -6.51 2.59
C ALA A 34 8.77 -7.52 2.43
N VAL A 35 8.00 -7.41 1.34
CA VAL A 35 6.72 -8.10 1.11
C VAL A 35 6.79 -9.60 1.38
N HIS A 36 7.77 -10.29 0.80
CA HIS A 36 7.90 -11.73 1.00
C HIS A 36 8.21 -12.12 2.46
N ARG A 37 8.96 -11.28 3.17
CA ARG A 37 9.35 -11.56 4.57
C ARG A 37 8.24 -11.21 5.55
N GLN A 38 7.54 -10.10 5.32
CA GLN A 38 6.54 -9.55 6.25
C GLN A 38 5.12 -10.07 5.99
N LEU A 39 4.74 -10.28 4.72
CA LEU A 39 3.41 -10.77 4.36
C LEU A 39 3.41 -12.25 3.95
N GLY A 40 4.57 -12.81 3.59
CA GLY A 40 4.71 -14.21 3.18
C GLY A 40 3.87 -14.61 1.98
N VAL A 41 3.69 -13.66 1.05
CA VAL A 41 2.93 -13.84 -0.20
C VAL A 41 3.81 -13.56 -1.41
N THR A 42 3.37 -14.06 -2.56
CA THR A 42 3.97 -13.79 -3.88
C THR A 42 3.01 -12.99 -4.75
N SER A 43 3.48 -12.51 -5.91
CA SER A 43 2.63 -11.87 -6.92
C SER A 43 1.37 -12.69 -7.22
N GLY A 44 0.23 -12.01 -7.32
CA GLY A 44 -1.08 -12.61 -7.56
C GLY A 44 -1.78 -13.17 -6.33
N SER A 45 -1.16 -13.10 -5.14
CA SER A 45 -1.81 -13.48 -3.89
C SER A 45 -2.85 -12.44 -3.45
N VAL A 46 -3.97 -12.90 -2.88
CA VAL A 46 -5.00 -12.01 -2.33
C VAL A 46 -4.54 -11.42 -1.00
N VAL A 47 -4.80 -10.13 -0.81
CA VAL A 47 -4.44 -9.36 0.38
C VAL A 47 -5.63 -8.54 0.87
N ARG A 48 -5.59 -8.11 2.13
CA ARG A 48 -6.56 -7.17 2.71
C ARG A 48 -5.98 -5.76 2.70
N ILE A 49 -6.76 -4.79 2.23
CA ILE A 49 -6.38 -3.38 2.17
C ILE A 49 -7.20 -2.59 3.18
N ARG A 50 -6.56 -1.67 3.90
CA ARG A 50 -7.19 -0.69 4.78
C ARG A 50 -6.63 0.70 4.51
N ALA A 51 -7.49 1.71 4.51
CA ALA A 51 -7.04 3.10 4.57
C ALA A 51 -6.26 3.32 5.88
N ASP A 52 -5.23 4.15 5.80
CA ASP A 52 -4.56 4.65 6.99
C ASP A 52 -5.11 6.06 7.21
N ASP A 53 -5.67 6.32 8.40
CA ASP A 53 -6.41 7.55 8.71
C ASP A 53 -5.57 8.84 8.56
N ASP A 54 -4.24 8.72 8.41
CA ASP A 54 -3.31 9.86 8.35
C ASP A 54 -3.05 10.40 6.92
N ALA A 55 -3.55 9.74 5.87
CA ALA A 55 -3.17 10.04 4.48
C ALA A 55 -4.03 11.10 3.76
N GLU A 56 -5.14 11.57 4.33
CA GLU A 56 -6.04 12.54 3.68
C GLU A 56 -5.55 14.01 3.74
N ARG A 57 -4.37 14.29 4.32
CA ARG A 57 -3.83 15.66 4.42
C ARG A 57 -2.53 15.83 3.62
N SER A 58 -2.55 15.56 2.32
CA SER A 58 -1.41 15.89 1.43
C SER A 58 -1.80 16.66 0.16
N ASP A 59 -3.09 16.81 -0.15
CA ASP A 59 -3.55 17.46 -1.39
C ASP A 59 -4.11 18.89 -1.22
N GLU A 60 -4.10 19.49 -0.01
CA GLU A 60 -4.70 20.83 0.21
C GLU A 60 -3.72 21.99 0.51
N GLU A 61 -2.40 21.77 0.65
CA GLU A 61 -1.45 22.87 0.96
C GLU A 61 -0.96 23.64 -0.29
N GLU A 62 -1.02 23.07 -1.52
CA GLU A 62 -0.50 23.73 -2.75
C GLU A 62 -1.52 24.72 -3.39
N ARG A 63 -2.70 24.92 -2.81
CA ARG A 63 -3.78 25.74 -3.40
C ARG A 63 -4.23 26.91 -2.53
N ARG A 64 -3.30 27.73 -2.03
CA ARG A 64 -3.64 29.10 -1.60
C ARG A 64 -2.82 30.18 -2.35
N PRO A 65 -3.51 31.21 -2.89
CA PRO A 65 -2.95 32.22 -3.79
C PRO A 65 -2.07 33.26 -3.10
#